data_AF-A0A955EG44-F1
#
_entry.id   AF-A0A955EG44-F1
#
_cell.length_a   1.000
_cell.length_b   1.000
_cell.length_c   1.000
_cell.angle_alpha   90.00
_cell.angle_beta   90.00
_cell.angle_gamma   90.00
#
_symmetry.space_group_name_H-M   'P 1'
#
loop_
_entity.id
_entity.type
_entity.pdbx_description
1 polymer ?
#
loop_
_entity_poly.entity_id
_entity_poly.type
_entity_poly.pdbx_seq_one_letter_code
_entity_poly.pdbx_strand_id
1 'polypeptide(L)'
;MPSLLLAVLAGLCWGIGELFTKSVLHTKEVGPITAIMVRSTVALPVLWLVWWFTVSVLKTERADWWRAAETGTILKLTLGSGLIAGAAAMICFYAALSMGEISRIKPIAFTLAPATAVLLGWLVLGESMTTRKAIAVTMILAGVVLLTGSSKSHSPTETTPSTESTP
;
A
#
# COMPACT_ATOMS: atom_id res chain seq x y z
N MET A 1 8.14 19.29 11.14
CA MET A 1 9.29 18.36 10.97
C MET A 1 9.01 16.92 11.44
N PRO A 2 8.41 16.65 12.62
CA PRO A 2 8.21 15.26 13.07
C PRO A 2 7.25 14.43 12.20
N SER A 3 6.21 15.06 11.62
CA SER A 3 5.27 14.38 10.71
C SER A 3 5.91 13.87 9.41
N LEU A 4 6.89 14.61 8.86
CA LEU A 4 7.60 14.18 7.67
C LEU A 4 8.50 12.97 7.97
N LEU A 5 9.17 12.98 9.13
CA LEU A 5 9.98 11.85 9.57
C LEU A 5 9.13 10.57 9.72
N LEU A 6 7.97 10.67 10.37
CA LEU A 6 7.04 9.54 10.52
C LEU A 6 6.52 9.04 9.16
N ALA A 7 6.25 9.95 8.22
CA ALA A 7 5.84 9.58 6.86
C ALA A 7 6.94 8.83 6.10
N VAL A 8 8.20 9.26 6.22
CA VAL A 8 9.35 8.56 5.63
C VAL A 8 9.51 7.17 6.26
N LEU A 9 9.44 7.06 7.59
CA LEU A 9 9.49 5.78 8.29
C LEU A 9 8.37 4.84 7.85
N ALA A 10 7.13 5.35 7.72
CA ALA A 10 6.01 4.57 7.22
C ALA A 10 6.26 4.04 5.80
N GLY A 11 6.81 4.89 4.92
CA GLY A 11 7.22 4.50 3.58
C GLY A 11 8.28 3.39 3.57
N LEU A 12 9.29 3.49 4.43
CA LEU A 12 10.32 2.45 4.59
C LEU A 12 9.75 1.13 5.11
N CYS A 13 8.87 1.18 6.12
CA CYS A 13 8.21 -0.01 6.66
C CYS A 13 7.34 -0.71 5.60
N TRP A 14 6.57 0.04 4.81
CA TRP A 14 5.81 -0.51 3.68
C TRP A 14 6.72 -1.03 2.57
N GLY A 15 7.85 -0.37 2.30
CA GLY A 15 8.92 -0.84 1.42
C GLY A 15 9.40 -2.23 1.77
N ILE A 16 9.94 -2.38 2.98
CA ILE A 16 10.54 -3.61 3.49
C ILE A 16 9.50 -4.72 3.65
N GLY A 17 8.34 -4.42 4.26
CA GLY A 17 7.30 -5.42 4.53
C GLY A 17 6.69 -6.06 3.27
N GLU A 18 6.59 -5.29 2.18
CA GLU A 18 6.08 -5.82 0.91
C GLU A 18 7.08 -6.72 0.18
N LEU A 19 8.39 -6.52 0.36
CA LEU A 19 9.40 -7.44 -0.17
C LEU A 19 9.21 -8.84 0.41
N PHE A 20 9.03 -8.94 1.73
CA PHE A 20 8.69 -10.20 2.40
C PHE A 20 7.36 -10.77 1.90
N THR A 21 6.34 -9.92 1.75
CA THR A 21 5.04 -10.35 1.22
C THR A 21 5.17 -10.96 -0.18
N LYS A 22 5.86 -10.30 -1.10
CA LYS A 22 6.07 -10.86 -2.44
C LYS A 22 6.90 -12.13 -2.40
N SER A 23 7.94 -12.19 -1.56
CA SER A 23 8.76 -13.38 -1.39
C SER A 23 7.90 -14.59 -1.00
N VAL A 24 7.00 -14.40 -0.02
CA VAL A 24 6.02 -15.43 0.38
C VAL A 24 5.09 -15.80 -0.78
N LEU A 25 4.53 -14.82 -1.49
CA LEU A 25 3.64 -15.10 -2.64
C LEU A 25 4.36 -15.82 -3.79
N HIS A 26 5.66 -15.62 -3.95
CA HIS A 26 6.46 -16.26 -4.99
C HIS A 26 6.69 -17.75 -4.72
N THR A 27 6.68 -18.19 -3.45
CA THR A 27 6.77 -19.62 -3.09
C THR A 27 5.60 -20.44 -3.65
N LYS A 28 4.46 -19.79 -3.93
CA LYS A 28 3.16 -20.41 -4.30
C LYS A 28 2.56 -21.32 -3.22
N GLU A 29 3.19 -21.46 -2.05
CA GLU A 29 2.65 -22.19 -0.90
C GLU A 29 1.54 -21.42 -0.20
N VAL A 30 1.61 -20.09 -0.26
CA VAL A 30 0.66 -19.18 0.40
C VAL A 30 -0.02 -18.30 -0.66
N GLY A 31 -1.35 -18.39 -0.73
CA GLY A 31 -2.16 -17.54 -1.61
C GLY A 31 -2.29 -16.08 -1.11
N PRO A 32 -2.67 -15.13 -1.98
CA PRO A 32 -2.78 -13.71 -1.63
C PRO A 32 -3.75 -13.41 -0.49
N ILE A 33 -4.89 -14.10 -0.44
CA ILE A 33 -5.89 -13.93 0.63
C ILE A 33 -5.35 -14.46 1.97
N THR A 34 -4.72 -15.63 1.96
CA THR A 34 -4.07 -16.20 3.14
C THR A 34 -2.97 -15.28 3.67
N ALA A 35 -2.17 -14.69 2.79
CA ALA A 35 -1.12 -13.74 3.18
C ALA A 35 -1.70 -12.49 3.86
N ILE A 36 -2.79 -11.90 3.34
CA ILE A 36 -3.48 -10.77 4.00
C ILE A 36 -4.02 -11.18 5.36
N MET A 37 -4.67 -12.34 5.43
CA MET A 37 -5.26 -12.85 6.65
C MET A 37 -4.20 -13.01 7.74
N VAL A 38 -3.10 -13.72 7.45
CA VAL A 38 -2.00 -13.92 8.40
C VAL A 38 -1.37 -12.60 8.80
N ARG A 39 -1.09 -11.69 7.84
CA ARG A 39 -0.57 -10.35 8.13
C ARG A 39 -1.49 -9.59 9.10
N SER A 40 -2.79 -9.62 8.87
CA SER A 40 -3.78 -8.90 9.67
C SER A 40 -3.89 -9.51 11.07
N THR A 41 -3.90 -10.84 11.17
CA THR A 41 -3.92 -11.57 12.44
C THR A 41 -2.70 -11.26 13.31
N VAL A 42 -1.52 -11.14 12.71
CA VAL A 42 -0.28 -10.77 13.44
C VAL A 42 -0.28 -9.29 13.83
N ALA A 43 -0.76 -8.40 12.96
CA ALA A 43 -0.74 -6.96 13.23
C ALA A 43 -1.77 -6.55 14.30
N LEU A 44 -2.94 -7.21 14.34
CA LEU A 44 -4.07 -6.78 15.17
C LEU A 44 -3.75 -6.72 16.68
N PRO A 45 -3.13 -7.73 17.32
CA PRO A 45 -2.76 -7.66 18.73
C PRO A 45 -1.77 -6.52 19.03
N VAL A 46 -0.81 -6.28 18.14
CA VAL A 46 0.17 -5.20 18.28
C VAL A 46 -0.52 -3.84 18.22
N LEU A 47 -1.43 -3.65 17.27
CA LEU A 47 -2.21 -2.41 17.16
C LEU A 47 -3.10 -2.17 18.39
N TRP A 48 -3.72 -3.22 18.92
CA TRP A 48 -4.51 -3.14 20.16
C TRP A 48 -3.64 -2.78 21.37
N LEU A 49 -2.44 -3.35 21.48
CA LEU A 49 -1.52 -3.03 22.57
C LEU A 49 -1.04 -1.58 22.51
N VAL A 50 -0.70 -1.09 21.31
CA VAL A 50 -0.30 0.31 21.12
C VAL A 50 -1.46 1.25 21.45
N TRP A 51 -2.67 0.97 20.98
CA TRP A 51 -3.86 1.76 21.31
C TRP A 51 -4.16 1.75 22.83
N TRP A 52 -4.06 0.59 23.47
CA TRP A 52 -4.24 0.50 24.91
C TRP A 52 -3.20 1.34 25.67
N PHE A 53 -1.94 1.35 25.21
CA PHE A 53 -0.88 2.17 25.79
C PHE A 53 -1.11 3.68 25.57
N THR A 54 -1.53 4.10 24.37
CA THR A 54 -1.81 5.52 24.07
C THR A 54 -2.98 6.06 24.89
N VAL A 55 -4.01 5.24 25.13
CA VAL A 55 -5.17 5.62 25.94
C VAL A 55 -4.88 5.57 27.44
N SER A 56 -4.23 4.51 27.92
CA SER A 56 -4.10 4.25 29.37
C SER A 56 -2.91 4.96 30.00
N VAL A 57 -1.76 4.97 29.31
CA VAL A 57 -0.49 5.49 29.85
C VAL A 57 -0.24 6.91 29.37
N LEU A 58 -0.25 7.11 28.05
CA LEU A 58 0.04 8.42 27.47
C LEU A 58 -1.14 9.40 27.57
N LYS A 59 -2.38 8.89 27.69
CA LYS A 59 -3.63 9.67 27.73
C LYS A 59 -3.76 10.66 26.56
N THR A 60 -3.16 10.33 25.42
CA THR A 60 -3.19 11.16 24.21
C THR A 60 -4.45 10.94 23.38
N GLU A 61 -5.13 9.81 23.59
CA GLU A 61 -6.33 9.41 22.85
C GLU A 61 -7.54 9.22 23.77
N ARG A 62 -8.74 9.38 23.21
CA ARG A 62 -10.02 9.26 23.94
C ARG A 62 -10.51 7.82 23.99
N ALA A 63 -10.71 7.27 25.19
CA ALA A 63 -11.24 5.92 25.40
C ALA A 63 -12.74 5.79 25.05
N ASP A 64 -13.49 6.88 25.18
CA ASP A 64 -14.95 6.94 25.05
C ASP A 64 -15.43 7.26 23.62
N TRP A 65 -14.53 7.23 22.64
CA TRP A 65 -14.79 7.65 21.25
C TRP A 65 -16.03 6.98 20.65
N TRP A 66 -16.27 5.71 20.94
CA TRP A 66 -17.38 4.92 20.38
C TRP A 66 -18.75 5.32 20.93
N ARG A 67 -18.80 5.95 22.12
CA ARG A 67 -20.03 6.48 22.72
C ARG A 67 -20.34 7.89 22.24
N ALA A 68 -19.30 8.67 21.96
CA ALA A 68 -19.42 10.06 21.54
C ALA A 68 -19.49 10.24 20.02
N ALA A 69 -19.13 9.21 19.24
CA ALA A 69 -19.11 9.29 17.78
C ALA A 69 -20.53 9.21 17.20
N GLU A 70 -20.85 10.18 16.33
CA GLU A 70 -22.06 10.16 15.51
C GLU A 70 -22.06 8.99 14.52
N THR A 71 -23.25 8.53 14.11
CA THR A 71 -23.43 7.44 13.14
C THR A 71 -22.64 7.66 11.84
N GLY A 72 -22.59 8.89 11.34
CA GLY A 72 -21.83 9.23 10.14
C GLY A 72 -20.32 9.01 10.30
N THR A 73 -19.76 9.29 11.49
CA THR A 73 -18.34 9.06 11.80
C THR A 73 -18.05 7.56 11.91
N ILE A 74 -18.93 6.81 12.56
CA ILE A 74 -18.80 5.34 12.65
C ILE A 74 -18.89 4.70 11.26
N LEU A 75 -19.75 5.20 10.38
CA LEU A 75 -19.88 4.70 9.01
C LEU A 75 -18.63 4.98 8.17
N LYS A 76 -18.08 6.21 8.26
CA LYS A 76 -16.81 6.57 7.60
C LYS A 76 -15.66 5.69 8.10
N LEU A 77 -15.61 5.41 9.40
CA LEU A 77 -14.59 4.57 10.00
C LEU A 77 -14.73 3.11 9.56
N THR A 78 -15.93 2.53 9.67
CA THR A 78 -16.14 1.10 9.40
C THR A 78 -16.19 0.79 7.91
N LEU A 79 -17.02 1.48 7.13
CA LEU A 79 -17.16 1.22 5.69
C LEU A 79 -16.04 1.85 4.88
N GLY A 80 -15.72 3.13 5.14
CA GLY A 80 -14.68 3.83 4.40
C GLY A 80 -13.28 3.30 4.73
N SER A 81 -12.87 3.46 5.99
CA SER A 81 -11.52 3.06 6.41
C SER A 81 -11.37 1.55 6.55
N GLY A 82 -12.30 0.86 7.21
CA GLY A 82 -12.21 -0.57 7.47
C GLY A 82 -12.43 -1.41 6.21
N LEU A 83 -13.58 -1.28 5.58
CA LEU A 83 -13.96 -2.14 4.46
C LEU A 83 -13.30 -1.74 3.14
N ILE A 84 -13.41 -0.47 2.72
CA ILE A 84 -12.88 -0.04 1.42
C ILE A 84 -11.35 0.05 1.47
N ALA A 85 -10.80 0.88 2.36
CA ALA A 85 -9.35 1.07 2.42
C ALA A 85 -8.61 -0.11 3.08
N GLY A 86 -9.21 -0.75 4.09
CA GLY A 86 -8.58 -1.83 4.84
C GLY A 86 -8.70 -3.21 4.19
N ALA A 87 -9.88 -3.58 3.69
CA ALA A 87 -10.11 -4.93 3.13
C ALA A 87 -10.06 -4.95 1.60
N ALA A 88 -10.92 -4.19 0.92
CA ALA A 88 -11.04 -4.23 -0.53
C ALA A 88 -9.73 -3.83 -1.23
N ALA A 89 -9.12 -2.72 -0.80
CA ALA A 89 -7.84 -2.27 -1.36
C ALA A 89 -6.72 -3.30 -1.16
N MET A 90 -6.64 -3.94 0.02
CA MET A 90 -5.63 -4.97 0.27
C MET A 90 -5.86 -6.21 -0.57
N ILE A 91 -7.11 -6.67 -0.71
CA ILE A 91 -7.47 -7.81 -1.57
C ILE A 91 -7.02 -7.56 -3.00
N CYS A 92 -7.40 -6.41 -3.58
CA CYS A 92 -7.00 -6.05 -4.94
C CYS A 92 -5.47 -5.92 -5.06
N PHE A 93 -4.81 -5.29 -4.09
CA PHE A 93 -3.36 -5.08 -4.11
C PHE A 93 -2.59 -6.40 -4.04
N TYR A 94 -2.93 -7.31 -3.13
CA TYR A 94 -2.25 -8.59 -2.98
C TYR A 94 -2.55 -9.53 -4.14
N ALA A 95 -3.78 -9.51 -4.68
CA ALA A 95 -4.10 -10.23 -5.91
C ALA A 95 -3.20 -9.76 -7.06
N ALA A 96 -3.08 -8.45 -7.27
CA ALA A 96 -2.18 -7.88 -8.28
C ALA A 96 -0.70 -8.22 -8.02
N LEU A 97 -0.24 -8.14 -6.77
CA LEU A 97 1.12 -8.53 -6.38
C LEU A 97 1.41 -10.02 -6.65
N SER A 98 0.41 -10.90 -6.55
CA SER A 98 0.59 -12.31 -6.87
C SER A 98 0.83 -12.54 -8.37
N MET A 99 0.29 -11.67 -9.23
CA MET A 99 0.30 -11.80 -10.69
C MET A 99 1.41 -10.98 -11.38
N GLY A 100 1.93 -9.93 -10.74
CA GLY A 100 2.88 -8.99 -11.36
C GLY A 100 4.11 -8.67 -10.51
N GLU A 101 5.09 -7.99 -11.11
CA GLU A 101 6.30 -7.55 -10.42
C GLU A 101 6.01 -6.42 -9.42
N ILE A 102 6.64 -6.45 -8.24
CA ILE A 102 6.48 -5.40 -7.22
C ILE A 102 6.85 -4.03 -7.80
N SER A 103 7.94 -3.98 -8.57
CA SER A 103 8.47 -2.78 -9.24
C SER A 103 7.46 -2.10 -10.16
N ARG A 104 6.45 -2.82 -10.65
CA ARG A 104 5.38 -2.27 -11.49
C ARG A 104 4.09 -2.06 -10.72
N ILE A 105 3.64 -3.06 -9.96
CA ILE A 105 2.33 -3.04 -9.28
C ILE A 105 2.32 -2.01 -8.15
N LYS A 106 3.37 -1.95 -7.33
CA LYS A 106 3.40 -1.04 -6.18
C LYS A 106 3.39 0.43 -6.60
N PRO A 107 4.25 0.91 -7.52
CA PRO A 107 4.19 2.30 -7.93
C PRO A 107 2.83 2.71 -8.49
N ILE A 108 2.18 1.85 -9.28
CA ILE A 108 0.81 2.11 -9.79
C ILE A 108 -0.16 2.31 -8.62
N ALA A 109 -0.25 1.34 -7.71
CA ALA A 109 -1.21 1.39 -6.62
C ALA A 109 -0.95 2.56 -5.66
N PHE A 110 0.31 2.80 -5.28
CA PHE A 110 0.69 3.79 -4.27
C PHE A 110 0.78 5.22 -4.81
N THR A 111 0.69 5.42 -6.12
CA THR A 111 0.67 6.74 -6.77
C THR A 111 -0.75 7.15 -7.15
N LEU A 112 -1.60 6.20 -7.50
CA LEU A 112 -3.02 6.48 -7.67
C LEU A 112 -3.67 6.91 -6.35
N ALA A 113 -3.28 6.32 -5.22
CA ALA A 113 -3.82 6.67 -3.90
C ALA A 113 -3.67 8.17 -3.53
N PRO A 114 -2.49 8.81 -3.61
CA PRO A 114 -2.37 10.25 -3.34
C PRO A 114 -3.08 11.09 -4.40
N ALA A 115 -3.11 10.68 -5.67
CA ALA A 115 -3.85 11.40 -6.71
C ALA A 115 -5.37 11.41 -6.42
N THR A 116 -5.94 10.27 -6.05
CA THR A 116 -7.35 10.17 -5.66
C THR A 116 -7.62 10.91 -4.37
N ALA A 117 -6.71 10.86 -3.39
CA ALA A 117 -6.83 11.61 -2.14
C ALA A 117 -6.88 13.13 -2.37
N VAL A 118 -6.03 13.68 -3.24
CA VAL A 118 -6.03 15.11 -3.58
C VAL A 118 -7.33 15.50 -4.29
N LEU A 119 -7.82 14.68 -5.22
CA LEU A 119 -9.09 14.93 -5.91
C LEU A 119 -10.30 14.87 -4.97
N LEU A 120 -10.40 13.84 -4.15
CA LEU A 120 -11.49 13.69 -3.18
C LEU A 120 -11.39 14.73 -2.06
N GLY A 121 -10.19 15.09 -1.63
CA GLY A 121 -9.98 16.19 -0.68
C GLY A 121 -10.53 17.51 -1.22
N TRP A 122 -10.32 17.79 -2.50
CA TRP A 122 -10.90 18.97 -3.14
C TRP A 122 -12.43 18.90 -3.28
N LEU A 123 -12.96 17.79 -3.79
CA LEU A 123 -14.39 17.66 -4.13
C LEU A 123 -15.30 17.39 -2.92
N VAL A 124 -14.82 16.60 -1.96
CA VAL A 124 -15.63 16.09 -0.84
C VAL A 124 -15.30 16.79 0.47
N LEU A 125 -14.01 17.05 0.73
CA LEU A 125 -13.57 17.71 1.97
C LEU A 125 -13.46 19.24 1.83
N GLY A 126 -13.64 19.78 0.62
CA GLY A 126 -13.58 21.22 0.35
C GLY A 126 -12.17 21.82 0.44
N GLU A 127 -11.13 20.99 0.34
CA GLU A 127 -9.75 21.48 0.37
C GLU A 127 -9.43 22.32 -0.86
N SER A 128 -8.65 23.40 -0.70
CA SER A 128 -8.23 24.22 -1.84
C SER A 128 -7.33 23.42 -2.80
N MET A 129 -7.73 23.35 -4.08
CA MET A 129 -6.89 22.87 -5.17
C MET A 129 -6.06 24.02 -5.74
N THR A 130 -4.76 24.02 -5.45
CA THR A 130 -3.83 25.02 -6.00
C THR A 130 -3.17 24.51 -7.28
N THR A 131 -2.75 25.41 -8.16
CA THR A 131 -2.00 25.05 -9.38
C THR A 131 -0.75 24.23 -9.05
N ARG A 132 -0.09 24.52 -7.92
CA ARG A 132 1.06 23.75 -7.45
C ARG A 132 0.69 22.30 -7.08
N LYS A 133 -0.43 22.08 -6.39
CA LYS A 133 -0.92 20.72 -6.08
C LYS A 133 -1.23 19.94 -7.36
N ALA A 134 -1.89 20.60 -8.32
CA ALA A 134 -2.23 19.99 -9.61
C ALA A 134 -0.97 19.54 -10.38
N ILE A 135 0.02 20.43 -10.54
CA ILE A 135 1.30 20.11 -11.20
C ILE A 135 2.02 18.97 -10.49
N ALA A 136 2.07 18.98 -9.15
CA ALA A 136 2.73 17.94 -8.38
C ALA A 136 2.08 16.56 -8.60
N VAL A 137 0.74 16.48 -8.56
CA VAL A 137 0.01 15.23 -8.84
C VAL A 137 0.27 14.75 -10.27
N THR A 138 0.25 15.64 -11.26
CA THR A 138 0.56 15.29 -12.66
C THR A 138 1.98 14.75 -12.80
N MET A 139 2.99 15.37 -12.16
CA MET A 139 4.37 14.88 -12.19
C MET A 139 4.51 13.50 -11.53
N ILE A 140 3.83 13.28 -10.40
CA ILE A 140 3.84 11.99 -9.69
C ILE A 140 3.24 10.89 -10.59
N LEU A 141 2.10 11.15 -11.22
CA LEU A 141 1.46 10.23 -12.17
C LEU A 141 2.34 9.97 -13.40
N ALA A 142 2.94 11.01 -13.98
CA ALA A 142 3.85 10.88 -15.12
C ALA A 142 5.08 10.04 -14.77
N GLY A 143 5.64 10.22 -13.57
CA GLY A 143 6.76 9.42 -13.07
C GLY A 143 6.43 7.93 -13.00
N VAL A 144 5.22 7.56 -12.59
CA VAL A 144 4.78 6.16 -12.57
C VAL A 144 4.52 5.60 -13.95
N VAL A 145 3.92 6.38 -14.86
CA VAL A 145 3.76 5.95 -16.26
C VAL A 145 5.14 5.66 -16.86
N LEU A 146 6.13 6.51 -16.61
CA LEU A 146 7.50 6.29 -17.07
C LEU A 146 8.13 5.04 -16.44
N LEU A 147 8.03 4.89 -15.12
CA LEU A 147 8.59 3.74 -14.39
C LEU A 147 7.99 2.41 -14.85
N THR A 148 6.72 2.41 -15.25
CA THR A 148 5.98 1.20 -15.62
C THR A 148 5.95 0.93 -17.13
N GLY A 149 6.32 1.92 -17.96
CA GLY A 149 6.19 1.91 -19.42
C GLY A 149 7.36 1.32 -20.21
N SER A 150 8.39 0.74 -19.57
CA SER A 150 9.63 0.29 -20.26
C SER A 150 9.99 -1.19 -20.07
N SER A 151 9.02 -2.10 -19.98
CA SER A 151 9.33 -3.53 -20.02
C SER A 151 9.51 -4.02 -21.46
N LYS A 152 10.71 -3.82 -22.05
CA LYS A 152 11.20 -4.74 -23.08
C LYS A 152 11.79 -5.95 -22.35
N SER A 153 11.06 -7.06 -22.41
CA SER A 153 11.50 -8.39 -21.98
C SER A 153 12.96 -8.65 -22.37
N HIS A 154 13.83 -8.87 -21.39
CA HIS A 154 15.08 -9.60 -21.61
C HIS A 154 14.70 -11.04 -21.95
N SER A 155 14.66 -11.37 -23.24
CA SER A 155 14.68 -12.78 -23.68
C SER A 155 16.02 -13.37 -23.25
N PRO A 156 16.06 -14.50 -22.51
CA PRO A 156 17.29 -15.24 -22.31
C PRO A 156 17.72 -15.76 -23.68
N THR A 157 18.88 -15.33 -24.16
CA THR A 157 19.56 -15.99 -25.27
C THR A 157 19.82 -17.43 -24.86
N GLU A 158 19.06 -18.38 -25.42
CA GLU A 158 19.39 -19.80 -25.38
C GLU A 158 20.83 -19.95 -25.87
N THR A 159 21.71 -20.37 -24.96
CA THR A 159 23.05 -20.81 -25.32
C THR A 159 22.89 -22.26 -25.76
N THR A 160 22.72 -22.47 -27.07
CA THR A 160 22.75 -23.80 -27.67
C THR A 160 24.11 -24.45 -27.38
N PRO A 161 24.18 -25.69 -26.85
CA PRO A 161 25.45 -26.38 -26.73
C PRO A 161 25.88 -26.81 -28.13
N SER A 162 26.95 -26.19 -28.64
CA SER A 162 27.63 -26.65 -29.84
C SER A 162 28.29 -27.99 -29.54
N THR A 163 27.79 -29.03 -30.20
CA THR A 163 28.43 -30.33 -30.39
C THR A 163 29.86 -30.11 -30.89
N GLU A 164 30.86 -30.38 -30.05
CA GLU A 164 32.25 -30.46 -30.46
C GLU A 164 32.64 -31.93 -30.60
N SER A 165 32.64 -32.37 -31.85
CA SER A 165 33.28 -33.57 -32.35
C SER A 165 34.77 -33.57 -31.98
N THR A 166 35.25 -34.66 -31.37
CA THR A 166 36.68 -34.94 -31.24
C THR A 166 37.03 -36.17 -32.11
N PRO A 167 38.29 -36.24 -32.60
CA PRO A 167 38.68 -36.87 -33.87
C PRO A 167 38.79 -38.40 -33.86
#